data_AF-A0A975QLZ3-F1
#
_entry.id   AF-A0A975QLZ3-F1
#
_cell.length_a   1.000
_cell.length_b   1.000
_cell.length_c   1.000
_cell.angle_alpha   90.00
_cell.angle_beta   90.00
_cell.angle_gamma   90.00
#
_symmetry.space_group_name_H-M   'P 1'
#
loop_
_entity.id
_entity.type
_entity.pdbx_description
1 polymer ?
#
loop_
_entity_poly.entity_id
_entity_poly.type
_entity_poly.pdbx_seq_one_letter_code
_entity_poly.pdbx_strand_id
1 'polypeptide(L)'
;MLAINFIDLADWLSNDIRVIFQTVQGLLIHGAWLRFYKVENEFSYTVCVEDLLKKTQSINNQSLTIPRSPEDRIVVSCREFAVLFCAILRAKNIPSRVRCGFSTYLAKEGYYEDHWICEYWKNNRWIKVDPQIDPFQQSSLIHWALKDNTTSDKYKDLIKNLNPLDLSSDHFITAGKAWLQCRKEGLNSNRFGIYGNPEEYGLKTLYGLWFIRGNLLRDFACLNKVETVPFLNRLDNKLN
;
A
#
# COMPACT_ATOMS: atom_id res chain seq x y z
N MET A 1 -18.80 12.86 -22.63
CA MET A 1 -17.47 12.24 -22.77
C MET A 1 -17.64 10.79 -22.32
N LEU A 2 -17.32 9.80 -23.17
CA LEU A 2 -17.52 8.38 -22.82
C LEU A 2 -16.66 8.05 -21.60
N ALA A 3 -17.25 7.41 -20.59
CA ALA A 3 -16.52 6.93 -19.42
C ALA A 3 -15.45 5.93 -19.88
N ILE A 4 -14.18 6.30 -19.75
CA ILE A 4 -13.05 5.40 -20.01
C ILE A 4 -13.20 4.19 -19.09
N ASN A 5 -13.31 3.00 -19.66
CA ASN A 5 -13.34 1.74 -18.90
C ASN A 5 -11.89 1.33 -18.53
N PHE A 6 -11.74 0.28 -17.72
CA PHE A 6 -10.40 -0.16 -17.26
C PHE A 6 -9.43 -0.49 -18.42
N ILE A 7 -9.93 -1.10 -19.49
CA ILE A 7 -9.12 -1.48 -20.66
C ILE A 7 -8.64 -0.21 -21.38
N ASP A 8 -9.54 0.73 -21.62
CA ASP A 8 -9.21 2.00 -22.26
C ASP A 8 -8.15 2.78 -21.46
N LEU A 9 -8.24 2.76 -20.12
CA LEU A 9 -7.23 3.36 -19.23
C LEU A 9 -5.88 2.65 -19.40
N ALA A 10 -5.87 1.33 -19.35
CA ALA A 10 -4.64 0.55 -19.47
C ALA A 10 -3.99 0.73 -20.84
N ASP A 11 -4.75 0.78 -21.93
CA ASP A 11 -4.25 0.98 -23.29
C ASP A 11 -3.72 2.39 -23.51
N TRP A 12 -4.37 3.41 -22.94
CA TRP A 12 -3.95 4.80 -23.05
C TRP A 12 -2.62 5.08 -22.34
N LEU A 13 -2.36 4.42 -21.20
CA LEU A 13 -1.16 4.67 -20.41
C LEU A 13 0.12 4.20 -21.11
N SER A 14 1.23 4.91 -20.89
CA SER A 14 2.56 4.39 -21.24
C SER A 14 2.92 3.15 -20.40
N ASN A 15 3.82 2.31 -20.91
CA ASN A 15 4.43 1.23 -20.13
C ASN A 15 5.50 1.74 -19.15
N ASP A 16 5.77 3.05 -19.10
CA ASP A 16 6.63 3.65 -18.08
C ASP A 16 5.98 3.53 -16.69
N ILE A 17 6.64 2.77 -15.81
CA ILE A 17 6.20 2.52 -14.44
C ILE A 17 5.93 3.82 -13.67
N ARG A 18 6.68 4.89 -13.95
CA ARG A 18 6.52 6.20 -13.28
C ARG A 18 5.20 6.87 -13.67
N VAL A 19 4.79 6.73 -14.93
CA VAL A 19 3.50 7.25 -15.41
C VAL A 19 2.37 6.48 -14.73
N ILE A 20 2.47 5.16 -14.66
CA ILE A 20 1.46 4.32 -14.00
C ILE A 20 1.37 4.67 -12.50
N PHE A 21 2.50 4.89 -11.82
CA PHE A 21 2.55 5.41 -10.44
C PHE A 21 1.76 6.72 -10.29
N GLN A 22 2.08 7.71 -11.12
CA GLN A 22 1.45 9.02 -11.06
C GLN A 22 -0.05 8.95 -11.36
N THR A 23 -0.47 8.09 -12.28
CA THR A 23 -1.90 7.85 -12.52
C THR A 23 -2.55 7.28 -11.28
N VAL A 24 -2.04 6.18 -10.71
CA VAL A 24 -2.61 5.58 -9.49
C VAL A 24 -2.68 6.59 -8.34
N GLN A 25 -1.61 7.34 -8.09
CA GLN A 25 -1.53 8.39 -7.07
C GLN A 25 -2.45 9.58 -7.35
N GLY A 26 -2.75 9.86 -8.62
CA GLY A 26 -3.68 10.89 -9.05
C GLY A 26 -5.15 10.50 -8.92
N LEU A 27 -5.47 9.20 -8.76
CA LEU A 27 -6.84 8.73 -8.56
C LEU A 27 -7.16 8.44 -7.08
N LEU A 28 -6.15 8.01 -6.31
CA LEU A 28 -6.30 7.46 -4.98
C LEU A 28 -5.63 8.34 -3.91
N ILE A 29 -6.18 8.37 -2.70
CA ILE A 29 -5.55 8.97 -1.52
C ILE A 29 -5.66 8.01 -0.33
N HIS A 30 -4.59 7.89 0.45
CA HIS A 30 -4.59 6.98 1.60
C HIS A 30 -5.27 7.62 2.82
N GLY A 31 -6.21 6.91 3.46
CA GLY A 31 -6.96 7.41 4.62
C GLY A 31 -6.10 7.96 5.76
N ALA A 32 -5.01 7.26 6.11
CA ALA A 32 -4.07 7.70 7.15
C ALA A 32 -3.34 9.04 6.83
N TRP A 33 -3.40 9.52 5.59
CA TRP A 33 -2.72 10.73 5.16
C TRP A 33 -3.63 11.95 4.97
N LEU A 34 -4.95 11.80 5.09
CA LEU A 34 -5.93 12.87 4.82
C LEU A 34 -5.60 14.19 5.51
N ARG A 35 -5.21 14.15 6.79
CA ARG A 35 -4.82 15.34 7.57
C ARG A 35 -3.65 16.12 6.95
N PHE A 36 -2.71 15.43 6.31
CA PHE A 36 -1.53 16.04 5.71
C PHE A 36 -1.86 16.68 4.36
N TYR A 37 -2.87 16.14 3.65
CA TYR A 37 -3.40 16.73 2.43
C TYR A 37 -4.51 17.77 2.69
N LYS A 38 -4.93 17.96 3.95
CA LYS A 38 -6.03 18.86 4.35
C LYS A 38 -7.36 18.53 3.66
N VAL A 39 -7.65 17.24 3.54
CA VAL A 39 -8.88 16.72 2.93
C VAL A 39 -9.76 16.12 4.02
N GLU A 40 -11.05 16.47 4.00
CA GLU A 40 -12.09 15.81 4.79
C GLU A 40 -12.95 14.98 3.83
N ASN A 41 -12.77 13.66 3.84
CA ASN A 41 -13.51 12.75 2.98
C ASN A 41 -13.60 11.37 3.64
N GLU A 42 -14.59 10.57 3.25
CA GLU A 42 -14.89 9.28 3.87
C GLU A 42 -14.16 8.14 3.17
N PHE A 43 -13.74 7.17 3.99
CA PHE A 43 -13.09 5.96 3.50
C PHE A 43 -14.03 5.16 2.59
N SER A 44 -13.57 4.78 1.41
CA SER A 44 -14.32 3.96 0.47
C SER A 44 -13.74 2.55 0.40
N TYR A 45 -14.59 1.56 0.64
CA TYR A 45 -14.22 0.15 0.51
C TYR A 45 -14.64 -0.37 -0.86
N THR A 46 -13.69 -0.92 -1.61
CA THR A 46 -13.97 -1.60 -2.89
C THR A 46 -13.19 -2.91 -2.97
N VAL A 47 -13.86 -3.96 -3.46
CA VAL A 47 -13.25 -5.28 -3.57
C VAL A 47 -12.53 -5.43 -4.90
N CYS A 48 -13.14 -4.99 -6.01
CA CYS A 48 -12.57 -5.08 -7.36
C CYS A 48 -12.17 -3.71 -7.94
N VAL A 49 -11.32 -3.74 -8.96
CA VAL A 49 -10.79 -2.54 -9.63
C VAL A 49 -11.89 -1.81 -10.41
N GLU A 50 -12.85 -2.54 -10.99
CA GLU A 50 -13.97 -1.95 -11.72
C GLU A 50 -14.84 -1.08 -10.81
N ASP A 51 -15.14 -1.54 -9.60
CA ASP A 51 -15.92 -0.78 -8.62
C ASP A 51 -15.12 0.40 -8.07
N LEU A 52 -13.80 0.22 -7.85
CA LEU A 52 -12.88 1.30 -7.52
C LEU A 52 -12.97 2.42 -8.55
N LEU A 53 -12.79 2.09 -9.84
CA LEU A 53 -12.79 3.09 -10.92
C LEU A 53 -14.16 3.73 -11.14
N LYS A 54 -15.26 2.99 -11.01
CA LYS A 54 -16.62 3.56 -11.04
C LYS A 54 -16.83 4.55 -9.91
N LYS A 55 -16.44 4.20 -8.68
CA LYS A 55 -16.57 5.09 -7.52
C LYS A 55 -15.70 6.34 -7.71
N THR A 56 -14.47 6.17 -8.19
CA THR A 56 -13.57 7.25 -8.58
C THR A 56 -14.21 8.19 -9.62
N GLN A 57 -14.87 7.67 -10.66
CA GLN A 57 -15.60 8.47 -11.65
C GLN A 57 -16.87 9.13 -11.08
N SER A 58 -17.51 8.53 -10.08
CA SER A 58 -18.68 9.13 -9.41
C SER A 58 -18.32 10.34 -8.54
N ILE A 59 -17.10 10.39 -8.01
CA ILE A 59 -16.58 11.54 -7.25
C ILE A 59 -16.23 12.66 -8.22
N ASN A 60 -15.47 12.35 -9.28
CA ASN A 60 -15.14 13.29 -10.34
C ASN A 60 -15.20 12.56 -11.70
N ASN A 61 -16.13 13.05 -12.55
CA ASN A 61 -16.51 12.43 -13.82
C ASN A 61 -15.53 12.69 -14.99
N GLN A 62 -14.41 13.37 -14.74
CA GLN A 62 -13.35 13.52 -15.72
C GLN A 62 -12.71 12.16 -16.05
N SER A 63 -12.02 12.13 -17.19
CA SER A 63 -11.26 10.95 -17.62
C SER A 63 -10.33 10.45 -16.51
N LEU A 64 -10.25 9.13 -16.35
CA LEU A 64 -9.34 8.45 -15.41
C LEU A 64 -7.85 8.71 -15.71
N THR A 65 -7.54 9.28 -16.87
CA THR A 65 -6.19 9.68 -17.28
C THR A 65 -5.79 11.06 -16.77
N ILE A 66 -6.75 11.83 -16.23
CA ILE A 66 -6.53 13.16 -15.68
C ILE A 66 -6.25 13.05 -14.18
N PRO A 67 -5.08 13.51 -13.69
CA PRO A 67 -4.80 13.55 -12.27
C PRO A 67 -5.81 14.43 -11.53
N ARG A 68 -6.23 13.99 -10.34
CA ARG A 68 -7.17 14.74 -9.49
C ARG A 68 -6.44 15.52 -8.40
N SER A 69 -7.04 16.64 -7.98
CA SER A 69 -6.67 17.26 -6.71
C SER A 69 -7.00 16.31 -5.55
N PRO A 70 -6.32 16.43 -4.39
CA PRO A 70 -6.51 15.51 -3.27
C PRO A 70 -7.96 15.32 -2.83
N GLU A 71 -8.77 16.38 -2.84
CA GLU A 71 -10.19 16.38 -2.46
C GLU A 71 -11.08 15.57 -3.40
N ASP A 72 -10.69 15.44 -4.66
CA ASP A 72 -11.40 14.69 -5.70
C ASP A 72 -10.94 13.23 -5.81
N ARG A 73 -9.94 12.81 -5.02
CA ARG A 73 -9.45 11.43 -5.01
C ARG A 73 -10.31 10.55 -4.11
N ILE A 74 -10.44 9.28 -4.49
CA ILE A 74 -11.11 8.31 -3.62
C ILE A 74 -10.20 7.94 -2.44
N VAL A 75 -10.75 7.98 -1.22
CA VAL A 75 -10.04 7.58 0.00
C VAL A 75 -10.03 6.07 0.13
N VAL A 76 -8.84 5.47 0.22
CA VAL A 76 -8.63 4.01 0.24
C VAL A 76 -7.44 3.60 1.12
N SER A 77 -7.12 2.30 1.19
CA SER A 77 -5.94 1.76 1.89
C SER A 77 -4.81 1.46 0.92
N CYS A 78 -3.63 1.12 1.46
CA CYS A 78 -2.45 0.66 0.71
C CYS A 78 -2.77 -0.48 -0.27
N ARG A 79 -3.76 -1.34 0.05
CA ARG A 79 -4.21 -2.42 -0.82
C ARG A 79 -4.67 -1.90 -2.18
N GLU A 80 -5.54 -0.89 -2.23
CA GLU A 80 -6.15 -0.45 -3.47
C GLU A 80 -5.11 0.17 -4.42
N PHE A 81 -4.10 0.85 -3.87
CA PHE A 81 -2.93 1.30 -4.64
C PHE A 81 -2.19 0.12 -5.27
N ALA A 82 -1.84 -0.89 -4.46
CA ALA A 82 -1.12 -2.08 -4.93
C ALA A 82 -1.92 -2.87 -5.98
N VAL A 83 -3.23 -3.04 -5.76
CA VAL A 83 -4.14 -3.79 -6.63
C VAL A 83 -4.37 -3.07 -7.95
N LEU A 84 -4.69 -1.78 -7.95
CA LEU A 84 -4.90 -1.01 -9.18
C LEU A 84 -3.63 -0.97 -10.03
N PHE A 85 -2.48 -0.71 -9.39
CA PHE A 85 -1.18 -0.74 -10.08
C PHE A 85 -0.88 -2.12 -10.67
N CYS A 86 -1.07 -3.19 -9.90
CA CYS A 86 -0.90 -4.57 -10.36
C CYS A 86 -1.82 -4.91 -11.54
N ALA A 87 -3.09 -4.47 -11.50
CA ALA A 87 -4.06 -4.71 -12.56
C ALA A 87 -3.64 -4.02 -13.86
N ILE A 88 -3.23 -2.75 -13.82
CA ILE A 88 -2.75 -2.02 -15.00
C ILE A 88 -1.54 -2.74 -15.63
N LEU A 89 -0.58 -3.19 -14.81
CA LEU A 89 0.56 -3.97 -15.31
C LEU A 89 0.14 -5.28 -15.97
N ARG A 90 -0.80 -6.03 -15.38
CA ARG A 90 -1.31 -7.28 -15.96
C ARG A 90 -2.01 -7.05 -17.29
N ALA A 91 -2.82 -5.99 -17.40
CA ALA A 91 -3.47 -5.60 -18.66
C ALA A 91 -2.43 -5.27 -19.75
N LYS A 92 -1.28 -4.73 -19.35
CA LYS A 92 -0.12 -4.46 -20.22
C LYS A 92 0.79 -5.65 -20.46
N ASN A 93 0.38 -6.87 -20.08
CA ASN A 93 1.18 -8.10 -20.18
C ASN A 93 2.52 -8.05 -19.41
N ILE A 94 2.63 -7.22 -18.37
CA ILE A 94 3.79 -7.19 -17.48
C ILE A 94 3.50 -8.12 -16.29
N PRO A 95 4.27 -9.20 -16.08
CA PRO A 95 4.05 -10.10 -14.96
C PRO A 95 4.16 -9.33 -13.63
N SER A 96 3.09 -9.34 -12.84
CA SER A 96 3.01 -8.62 -11.58
C SER A 96 2.14 -9.35 -10.56
N ARG A 97 2.43 -9.09 -9.28
CA ARG A 97 1.73 -9.67 -8.13
C ARG A 97 1.69 -8.70 -6.96
N VAL A 98 0.55 -8.65 -6.28
CA VAL A 98 0.41 -7.93 -5.02
C VAL A 98 1.07 -8.73 -3.90
N ARG A 99 1.67 -8.04 -2.94
CA ARG A 99 2.26 -8.63 -1.73
C ARG A 99 1.70 -7.97 -0.49
N CYS A 100 1.42 -8.77 0.53
CA CYS A 100 1.03 -8.31 1.86
C CYS A 100 2.15 -8.66 2.85
N GLY A 101 2.45 -7.73 3.76
CA GLY A 101 3.58 -7.87 4.64
C GLY A 101 3.72 -6.66 5.54
N PHE A 102 4.96 -6.23 5.73
CA PHE A 102 5.28 -5.17 6.66
C PHE A 102 6.35 -4.25 6.11
N SER A 103 6.05 -2.96 6.09
CA SER A 103 7.00 -1.91 5.77
C SER A 103 7.79 -1.50 7.01
N THR A 104 9.07 -1.21 6.83
CA THR A 104 9.88 -0.58 7.87
C THR A 104 9.77 0.94 7.78
N TYR A 105 9.61 1.50 6.58
CA TYR A 105 9.65 2.95 6.34
C TYR A 105 8.37 3.71 6.74
N LEU A 106 7.28 3.01 7.07
CA LEU A 106 6.06 3.62 7.65
C LEU A 106 5.98 3.41 9.18
N ALA A 107 7.00 2.78 9.77
CA ALA A 107 7.06 2.49 11.19
C ALA A 107 8.13 3.35 11.90
N LYS A 108 8.16 3.27 13.24
CA LYS A 108 9.34 3.70 14.01
C LYS A 108 10.46 2.66 13.90
N GLU A 109 11.69 3.07 14.16
CA GLU A 109 12.83 2.15 14.16
C GLU A 109 12.54 0.91 15.03
N GLY A 110 12.76 -0.27 14.45
CA GLY A 110 12.52 -1.57 15.09
C GLY A 110 11.08 -2.07 15.02
N TYR A 111 10.13 -1.28 14.53
CA TYR A 111 8.75 -1.69 14.26
C TYR A 111 8.51 -1.97 12.78
N TYR A 112 7.41 -2.67 12.50
CA TYR A 112 7.05 -3.17 11.18
C TYR A 112 5.54 -2.95 10.96
N GLU A 113 5.22 -2.00 10.09
CA GLU A 113 3.85 -1.52 9.84
C GLU A 113 3.20 -2.36 8.73
N ASP A 114 1.97 -2.86 8.96
CA ASP A 114 1.13 -3.54 7.98
C ASP A 114 1.11 -2.76 6.67
N HIS A 115 1.46 -3.44 5.57
CA HIS A 115 1.52 -2.76 4.29
C HIS A 115 1.35 -3.68 3.09
N TRP A 116 0.83 -3.10 2.01
CA TRP A 116 0.59 -3.76 0.74
C TRP A 116 1.41 -3.08 -0.35
N ILE A 117 2.15 -3.89 -1.12
CA ILE A 117 2.99 -3.42 -2.22
C ILE A 117 2.73 -4.23 -3.49
N CYS A 118 3.29 -3.81 -4.61
CA CYS A 118 3.32 -4.61 -5.82
C CYS A 118 4.74 -5.11 -6.11
N GLU A 119 4.86 -6.31 -6.65
CA GLU A 119 6.07 -6.80 -7.30
C GLU A 119 5.80 -6.96 -8.79
N TYR A 120 6.72 -6.51 -9.65
CA TYR A 120 6.66 -6.75 -11.09
C TYR A 120 7.97 -7.33 -11.62
N TRP A 121 7.89 -8.10 -12.70
CA TRP A 121 9.05 -8.77 -13.29
C TRP A 121 9.76 -7.86 -14.28
N LYS A 122 11.05 -7.61 -14.05
CA LYS A 122 11.92 -6.86 -14.95
C LYS A 122 13.37 -7.31 -14.79
N ASN A 123 14.10 -7.42 -15.88
CA ASN A 123 15.54 -7.76 -15.88
C ASN A 123 15.85 -9.01 -15.04
N ASN A 124 15.08 -10.09 -15.24
CA ASN A 124 15.22 -11.38 -14.55
C ASN A 124 15.10 -11.32 -13.02
N ARG A 125 14.41 -10.32 -12.47
CA ARG A 125 14.08 -10.25 -11.05
C ARG A 125 12.70 -9.64 -10.80
N TRP A 126 12.18 -9.91 -9.61
CA TRP A 126 11.04 -9.16 -9.07
C TRP A 126 11.54 -7.82 -8.52
N ILE A 127 10.95 -6.74 -9.01
CA ILE A 127 11.12 -5.38 -8.49
C ILE A 127 9.99 -5.12 -7.51
N LYS A 128 10.30 -4.75 -6.26
CA LYS A 128 9.30 -4.37 -5.26
C LYS A 128 9.01 -2.88 -5.38
N VAL A 129 7.75 -2.51 -5.44
CA VAL A 129 7.33 -1.12 -5.61
C VAL A 129 6.13 -0.80 -4.75
N ASP A 130 6.08 0.43 -4.24
CA ASP A 130 4.99 0.93 -3.43
C ASP A 130 4.28 2.10 -4.13
N PRO A 131 3.19 1.82 -4.87
CA PRO A 131 2.45 2.83 -5.62
C PRO A 131 1.75 3.86 -4.72
N GLN A 132 1.64 3.63 -3.40
CA GLN A 132 1.06 4.61 -2.48
C GLN A 132 1.98 5.82 -2.24
N ILE A 133 3.29 5.59 -2.16
CA ILE A 133 4.24 6.61 -1.73
C ILE A 133 4.50 7.58 -2.87
N ASP A 134 3.73 8.66 -2.88
CA ASP A 134 3.93 9.80 -3.77
C ASP A 134 5.13 10.68 -3.30
N PRO A 135 5.56 11.66 -4.11
CA PRO A 135 6.68 12.52 -3.73
C PRO A 135 6.48 13.30 -2.43
N PHE A 136 5.23 13.65 -2.08
CA PHE A 136 4.93 14.34 -0.84
C PHE A 136 5.04 13.40 0.37
N GLN A 137 4.54 12.17 0.28
CA GLN A 137 4.70 11.16 1.32
C GLN A 137 6.17 10.80 1.50
N GLN A 138 6.89 10.55 0.41
CA GLN A 138 8.32 10.23 0.45
C GLN A 138 9.13 11.32 1.15
N SER A 139 8.96 12.59 0.74
CA SER A 139 9.66 13.71 1.37
C SER A 139 9.26 13.91 2.83
N SER A 140 7.99 13.69 3.18
CA SER A 140 7.50 13.77 4.56
C SER A 140 8.13 12.70 5.45
N LEU A 141 8.27 11.46 4.97
CA LEU A 141 8.93 10.37 5.68
C LEU A 141 10.42 10.65 5.91
N ILE A 142 11.12 11.11 4.86
CA ILE A 142 12.54 11.50 4.95
C ILE A 142 12.72 12.62 5.98
N HIS A 143 11.90 13.66 5.89
CA HIS A 143 11.96 14.80 6.81
C HIS A 143 11.64 14.39 8.26
N TRP A 144 10.67 13.50 8.47
CA TRP A 144 10.38 12.93 9.78
C TRP A 144 11.58 12.18 10.36
N ALA A 145 12.19 11.27 9.60
CA ALA A 145 13.36 10.50 10.05
C ALA A 145 14.56 11.39 10.37
N LEU A 146 14.77 12.46 9.60
CA LEU A 146 15.86 13.42 9.83
C LEU A 146 15.66 14.27 11.09
N LYS A 147 14.41 14.56 11.47
CA LYS A 147 14.10 15.35 12.66
C LYS A 147 14.07 14.54 13.95
N ASP A 148 13.93 13.22 13.85
CA ASP A 148 13.91 12.36 15.03
C ASP A 148 15.32 12.15 15.59
N ASN A 149 15.57 12.74 16.76
CA ASN A 149 16.83 12.60 17.48
C ASN A 149 16.98 11.26 18.20
N THR A 150 15.93 10.43 18.22
CA THR A 150 15.94 9.11 18.88
C THR A 150 16.26 7.96 17.93
N THR A 151 16.17 8.22 16.62
CA THR A 151 16.40 7.25 15.55
C THR A 151 17.90 7.16 15.21
N SER A 152 18.40 5.94 14.97
CA SER A 152 19.79 5.67 14.60
C SER A 152 20.15 6.21 13.21
N ASP A 153 21.44 6.51 12.97
CA ASP A 153 21.93 6.94 11.65
C ASP A 153 21.66 5.87 10.57
N LYS A 154 21.76 4.59 10.93
CA LYS A 154 21.44 3.48 10.04
C LYS A 154 19.99 3.54 9.56
N TYR A 155 19.05 3.80 10.46
CA TYR A 155 17.65 3.92 10.09
C TYR A 155 17.37 5.20 9.31
N LYS A 156 18.01 6.33 9.67
CA LYS A 156 17.94 7.56 8.86
C LYS A 156 18.41 7.32 7.44
N ASP A 157 19.50 6.58 7.24
CA ASP A 157 20.02 6.26 5.92
C ASP A 157 19.11 5.29 5.15
N LEU A 158 18.45 4.35 5.83
CA LEU A 158 17.40 3.53 5.22
C LEU A 158 16.29 4.41 4.65
N ILE A 159 15.74 5.35 5.45
CA ILE A 159 14.64 6.22 5.01
C ILE A 159 15.09 7.22 3.94
N LYS A 160 16.27 7.83 4.07
CA LYS A 160 16.83 8.75 3.04
C LYS A 160 16.95 8.08 1.67
N ASN A 161 17.29 6.79 1.65
CA ASN A 161 17.45 6.00 0.43
C ASN A 161 16.16 5.28 0.01
N LEU A 162 15.01 5.61 0.60
CA LEU A 162 13.72 5.06 0.22
C LEU A 162 13.44 5.38 -1.25
N ASN A 163 13.35 4.34 -2.08
CA ASN A 163 12.93 4.44 -3.48
C ASN A 163 11.64 3.63 -3.68
N PRO A 164 10.45 4.26 -3.75
CA PRO A 164 9.19 3.56 -3.97
C PRO A 164 9.12 2.75 -5.27
N LEU A 165 10.01 3.01 -6.23
CA LEU A 165 10.09 2.30 -7.52
C LEU A 165 11.05 1.10 -7.51
N ASP A 166 11.82 0.90 -6.45
CA ASP A 166 12.70 -0.27 -6.24
C ASP A 166 13.05 -0.42 -4.75
N LEU A 167 12.12 -0.97 -3.99
CA LEU A 167 12.29 -1.20 -2.56
C LEU A 167 13.29 -2.33 -2.29
N SER A 168 14.28 -2.05 -1.44
CA SER A 168 15.20 -3.09 -0.95
C SER A 168 14.51 -4.10 -0.01
N SER A 169 15.21 -5.18 0.33
CA SER A 169 14.75 -6.16 1.34
C SER A 169 14.60 -5.58 2.75
N ASP A 170 15.23 -4.44 3.02
CA ASP A 170 15.20 -3.78 4.33
C ASP A 170 14.01 -2.84 4.47
N HIS A 171 13.43 -2.40 3.34
CA HIS A 171 12.23 -1.56 3.31
C HIS A 171 10.94 -2.36 3.54
N PHE A 172 10.88 -3.61 3.05
CA PHE A 172 9.67 -4.41 3.09
C PHE A 172 9.94 -5.90 3.35
N ILE A 173 9.30 -6.42 4.39
CA ILE A 173 9.34 -7.82 4.81
C ILE A 173 8.01 -8.47 4.43
N THR A 174 8.06 -9.51 3.61
CA THR A 174 6.86 -10.29 3.26
C THR A 174 6.32 -11.02 4.49
N ALA A 175 5.01 -11.22 4.56
CA ALA A 175 4.41 -11.85 5.74
C ALA A 175 4.95 -13.27 6.02
N GLY A 176 5.27 -14.03 4.96
CA GLY A 176 5.97 -15.33 5.07
C GLY A 176 7.34 -15.23 5.72
N LYS A 177 8.13 -14.20 5.37
CA LYS A 177 9.43 -13.97 6.00
C LYS A 177 9.26 -13.57 7.47
N ALA A 178 8.36 -12.62 7.76
CA ALA A 178 8.07 -12.19 9.13
C ALA A 178 7.64 -13.37 10.03
N TRP A 179 6.78 -14.25 9.52
CA TRP A 179 6.35 -15.46 10.22
C TRP A 179 7.51 -16.39 10.58
N LEU A 180 8.40 -16.67 9.62
CA LEU A 180 9.58 -17.50 9.86
C LEU A 180 10.55 -16.86 10.84
N GLN A 181 10.83 -15.57 10.70
CA GLN A 181 11.75 -14.84 11.59
C GLN A 181 11.23 -14.82 13.04
N CYS A 182 9.93 -14.59 13.25
CA CYS A 182 9.37 -14.62 14.60
C CYS A 182 9.40 -16.03 15.21
N ARG A 183 9.10 -17.08 14.43
CA ARG A 183 8.98 -18.44 14.96
C ARG A 183 10.29 -19.21 15.06
N LYS A 184 11.29 -18.91 14.21
CA LYS A 184 12.57 -19.63 14.16
C LYS A 184 13.74 -18.80 14.68
N GLU A 185 13.73 -17.49 14.45
CA GLU A 185 14.86 -16.59 14.76
C GLU A 185 14.61 -15.76 16.03
N GLY A 186 13.44 -15.90 16.65
CA GLY A 186 13.10 -15.23 17.91
C GLY A 186 12.83 -13.72 17.78
N LEU A 187 12.55 -13.23 16.56
CA LEU A 187 12.20 -11.84 16.35
C LEU A 187 10.91 -11.50 17.11
N ASN A 188 10.89 -10.36 17.81
CA ASN A 188 9.77 -9.99 18.66
C ASN A 188 8.52 -9.65 17.84
N SER A 189 7.53 -10.55 17.84
CA SER A 189 6.28 -10.39 17.09
C SER A 189 5.47 -9.17 17.51
N ASN A 190 5.64 -8.66 18.74
CA ASN A 190 4.91 -7.48 19.23
C ASN A 190 5.36 -6.18 18.56
N ARG A 191 6.34 -6.25 17.65
CA ARG A 191 6.78 -5.14 16.81
C ARG A 191 6.17 -5.17 15.40
N PHE A 192 5.40 -6.21 15.07
CA PHE A 192 4.69 -6.36 13.80
C PHE A 192 3.20 -6.12 14.00
N GLY A 193 2.64 -5.16 13.27
CA GLY A 193 1.25 -4.77 13.44
C GLY A 193 0.93 -3.53 12.64
N ILE A 194 -0.06 -2.77 13.09
CA ILE A 194 -0.44 -1.49 12.51
C ILE A 194 -0.64 -0.46 13.61
N TYR A 195 -0.20 0.77 13.38
CA TYR A 195 -0.42 1.87 14.31
C TYR A 195 -1.89 2.28 14.32
N GLY A 196 -2.50 2.27 15.51
CA GLY A 196 -3.90 2.64 15.70
C GLY A 196 -4.37 2.32 17.12
N ASN A 197 -5.58 2.72 17.45
CA ASN A 197 -6.19 2.41 18.74
C ASN A 197 -6.86 1.01 18.68
N PRO A 198 -6.35 -0.01 19.39
CA PRO A 198 -6.95 -1.34 19.35
C PRO A 198 -8.37 -1.40 19.94
N GLU A 199 -8.73 -0.47 20.84
CA GLU A 199 -10.03 -0.47 21.52
C GLU A 199 -11.19 -0.17 20.56
N GLU A 200 -10.95 0.63 19.50
CA GLU A 200 -11.93 0.92 18.44
C GLU A 200 -12.41 -0.36 17.74
N TYR A 201 -11.58 -1.40 17.77
CA TYR A 201 -11.83 -2.70 17.15
C TYR A 201 -12.21 -3.79 18.16
N GLY A 202 -12.40 -3.44 19.43
CA GLY A 202 -12.63 -4.42 20.50
C GLY A 202 -11.43 -5.33 20.76
N LEU A 203 -10.21 -4.87 20.43
CA LEU A 203 -8.97 -5.63 20.60
C LEU A 203 -8.11 -5.03 21.73
N LYS A 204 -7.17 -5.84 22.24
CA LYS A 204 -6.17 -5.38 23.23
C LYS A 204 -4.89 -4.84 22.60
N THR A 205 -4.63 -5.21 21.35
CA THR A 205 -3.44 -4.82 20.60
C THR A 205 -3.70 -4.97 19.12
N LEU A 206 -3.03 -4.16 18.30
CA LEU A 206 -2.95 -4.29 16.83
C LEU A 206 -1.62 -4.91 16.38
N TYR A 207 -0.88 -5.51 17.30
CA TYR A 207 0.44 -6.11 17.07
C TYR A 207 0.47 -7.56 17.54
N GLY A 208 1.37 -8.36 16.97
CA GLY A 208 1.70 -9.69 17.46
C GLY A 208 1.59 -10.79 16.40
N LEU A 209 1.90 -12.01 16.83
CA LEU A 209 1.95 -13.19 15.95
C LEU A 209 0.61 -13.50 15.27
N TRP A 210 -0.51 -13.16 15.91
CA TRP A 210 -1.85 -13.28 15.34
C TRP A 210 -2.03 -12.35 14.11
N PHE A 211 -1.48 -11.14 14.17
CA PHE A 211 -1.53 -10.17 13.07
C PHE A 211 -0.65 -10.66 11.91
N ILE A 212 0.56 -11.14 12.22
CA ILE A 212 1.47 -11.76 11.24
C ILE A 212 0.80 -12.95 10.54
N ARG A 213 0.10 -13.81 11.28
CA ARG A 213 -0.68 -14.92 10.69
C ARG A 213 -1.75 -14.42 9.73
N GLY A 214 -2.47 -13.36 10.08
CA GLY A 214 -3.45 -12.73 9.19
C GLY A 214 -2.82 -12.30 7.87
N ASN A 215 -1.70 -11.55 7.95
CA ASN A 215 -0.98 -11.11 6.75
C ASN A 215 -0.36 -12.26 5.96
N LEU A 216 0.06 -13.35 6.62
CA LEU A 216 0.56 -14.55 5.95
C LEU A 216 -0.49 -15.16 5.03
N LEU A 217 -1.72 -15.31 5.53
CA LEU A 217 -2.84 -15.83 4.73
C LEU A 217 -3.19 -14.91 3.57
N ARG A 218 -3.09 -13.59 3.77
CA ARG A 218 -3.34 -12.57 2.74
C ARG A 218 -2.26 -12.56 1.67
N ASP A 219 -0.99 -12.62 2.05
CA ASP A 219 0.13 -12.70 1.10
C ASP A 219 0.03 -13.98 0.26
N PHE A 220 -0.29 -15.12 0.92
CA PHE A 220 -0.55 -16.37 0.21
C PHE A 220 -1.72 -16.25 -0.77
N ALA A 221 -2.84 -15.63 -0.37
CA ALA A 221 -3.97 -15.38 -1.26
C ALA A 221 -3.58 -14.48 -2.45
N CYS A 222 -2.81 -13.42 -2.22
CA CYS A 222 -2.33 -12.52 -3.28
C CYS A 222 -1.45 -13.24 -4.30
N LEU A 223 -0.59 -14.17 -3.86
CA LEU A 223 0.20 -15.02 -4.76
C LEU A 223 -0.65 -15.91 -5.66
N ASN A 224 -1.89 -16.19 -5.26
CA ASN A 224 -2.89 -16.94 -6.02
C ASN A 224 -3.91 -16.02 -6.75
N LYS A 225 -3.61 -14.72 -6.90
CA LYS A 225 -4.49 -13.72 -7.53
C LYS A 225 -5.84 -13.56 -6.81
N VAL A 226 -5.81 -13.71 -5.49
CA VAL A 226 -6.94 -13.46 -4.58
C VAL A 226 -6.55 -12.34 -3.62
N GLU A 227 -6.68 -11.10 -4.07
CA GLU A 227 -6.34 -9.92 -3.29
C GLU A 227 -7.46 -9.57 -2.29
N THR A 228 -7.52 -10.25 -1.13
CA THR A 228 -8.59 -10.04 -0.13
C THR A 228 -8.58 -8.63 0.49
N VAL A 229 -9.71 -8.15 1.01
CA VAL A 229 -9.76 -6.88 1.79
C VAL A 229 -8.96 -6.97 3.11
N PRO A 230 -8.30 -5.89 3.59
CA PRO A 230 -7.55 -5.84 4.85
C PRO A 230 -8.33 -6.30 6.08
N PHE A 231 -7.63 -6.65 7.16
CA PHE A 231 -8.27 -7.18 8.38
C PHE A 231 -9.10 -6.14 9.11
N LEU A 232 -8.56 -4.94 9.34
CA LEU A 232 -9.30 -3.88 10.02
C LEU A 232 -10.58 -3.50 9.29
N ASN A 233 -10.56 -3.48 7.95
CA ASN A 233 -11.77 -3.27 7.15
C ASN A 233 -12.86 -4.33 7.41
N ARG A 234 -12.50 -5.57 7.77
CA ARG A 234 -13.49 -6.59 8.17
C ARG A 234 -14.06 -6.31 9.55
N LEU A 235 -13.21 -5.86 10.48
CA LEU A 235 -13.64 -5.51 11.84
C LEU A 235 -14.53 -4.26 11.85
N ASP A 236 -14.16 -3.20 11.11
CA ASP A 236 -14.94 -1.97 10.97
C ASP A 236 -16.34 -2.24 10.42
N ASN A 237 -16.45 -3.17 9.47
CA ASN A 237 -17.71 -3.55 8.85
C ASN A 237 -18.44 -4.69 9.59
N LYS A 238 -17.93 -5.15 10.74
CA LYS A 238 -18.45 -6.33 11.49
C LYS A 238 -18.66 -7.56 10.60
N LEU A 239 -17.80 -7.72 9.60
CA LEU A 239 -17.82 -8.86 8.68
C LEU A 239 -17.11 -10.03 9.38
N ASN A 240 -17.91 -10.95 9.93
CA ASN A 240 -17.45 -12.19 10.54
C ASN A 240 -16.79 -13.13 9.52
#